data_AF-A0A8T6IFR5-F1
#
_entry.id   AF-A0A8T6IFR5-F1
#
_cell.length_a   1.000
_cell.length_b   1.000
_cell.length_c   1.000
_cell.angle_alpha   90.00
_cell.angle_beta   90.00
_cell.angle_gamma   90.00
#
_symmetry.space_group_name_H-M   'P 1'
#
loop_
_entity.id
_entity.type
_entity.pdbx_description
1 polymer ?
#
loop_
_entity_poly.entity_id
_entity_poly.type
_entity_poly.pdbx_seq_one_letter_code
_entity_poly.pdbx_strand_id
1 'polypeptide(L)'
;MAAALFAFPAGAVEIQGAEVVSNPGADKTYATGDAIEVAVSFDGPVYVTHSPSLTFTITFTFQVGPQQQSEQREMRFVDGGGTRRLLFRYRVQEDDQDTNGISFGTGAINGGTLTDGQGVDVPNALPEALSDDENHMVDAVAPEATAVTIVSDPGDDGIYAARDHIDLEVSFDEEIVVSGAPEILISIGSLSRIAELFEVRPARLSFRYVVQSGDLDSDGISVQADALQGGTIVD
;
A
#
# COMPACT_ATOMS: atom_id res chain seq x y z
N MET A 1 13.83 36.23 11.15
CA MET A 1 13.12 36.42 9.86
C MET A 1 11.66 36.64 10.23
N ALA A 2 11.13 37.85 10.04
CA ALA A 2 9.74 38.13 10.39
C ALA A 2 8.83 37.42 9.39
N ALA A 3 7.93 36.55 9.88
CA ALA A 3 6.87 35.99 9.05
C ALA A 3 6.04 37.15 8.51
N ALA A 4 5.91 37.23 7.19
CA ALA A 4 4.98 38.16 6.57
C ALA A 4 3.58 37.70 6.97
N LEU A 5 2.95 38.43 7.89
CA LEU A 5 1.55 38.26 8.21
C LEU A 5 0.77 38.76 6.99
N PHE A 6 0.25 37.84 6.17
CA PHE A 6 -0.66 38.19 5.09
C PHE A 6 -1.93 38.74 5.74
N ALA A 7 -2.09 40.07 5.73
CA ALA A 7 -3.31 40.72 6.19
C ALA A 7 -4.36 40.57 5.08
N PHE A 8 -5.28 39.62 5.24
CA PHE A 8 -6.44 39.48 4.36
C PHE A 8 -7.45 40.61 4.64
N PRO A 9 -8.26 41.01 3.65
CA PRO A 9 -9.31 41.99 3.88
C PRO A 9 -10.29 41.49 4.94
N ALA A 10 -10.65 42.36 5.88
CA ALA A 10 -11.58 42.03 6.97
C ALA A 10 -12.90 41.49 6.40
N GLY A 11 -13.24 40.24 6.76
CA GLY A 11 -14.49 39.57 6.37
C GLY A 11 -14.36 38.55 5.23
N ALA A 12 -13.17 38.32 4.68
CA ALA A 12 -12.93 37.19 3.78
C ALA A 12 -12.90 35.87 4.57
N VAL A 13 -13.38 34.79 3.96
CA VAL A 13 -13.26 33.44 4.53
C VAL A 13 -11.80 33.00 4.47
N GLU A 14 -11.30 32.41 5.56
CA GLU A 14 -9.91 31.97 5.73
C GLU A 14 -9.84 30.47 6.07
N ILE A 15 -8.75 29.83 5.65
CA ILE A 15 -8.42 28.46 6.05
C ILE A 15 -7.94 28.46 7.50
N GLN A 16 -8.52 27.58 8.31
CA GLN A 16 -8.16 27.37 9.72
C GLN A 16 -7.11 26.26 9.90
N GLY A 17 -7.05 25.30 8.99
CA GLY A 17 -6.07 24.22 9.02
C GLY A 17 -6.47 23.02 8.16
N ALA A 18 -5.59 22.03 8.10
CA ALA A 18 -5.85 20.73 7.48
C ALA A 18 -5.35 19.61 8.40
N GLU A 19 -6.07 18.50 8.39
CA GLU A 19 -5.76 17.31 9.21
C GLU A 19 -6.02 16.04 8.41
N VAL A 20 -5.23 14.99 8.64
CA VAL A 20 -5.57 13.63 8.20
C VAL A 20 -6.69 13.13 9.12
N VAL A 21 -7.77 12.62 8.54
CA VAL A 21 -8.99 12.23 9.27
C VAL A 21 -9.37 10.76 9.07
N SER A 22 -8.69 10.08 8.15
CA SER A 22 -8.78 8.63 7.99
C SER A 22 -8.01 7.91 9.09
N ASN A 23 -8.38 6.66 9.35
CA ASN A 23 -7.70 5.79 10.30
C ASN A 23 -7.03 4.65 9.54
N PRO A 24 -5.69 4.52 9.59
CA PRO A 24 -4.97 3.44 8.93
C PRO A 24 -5.17 2.07 9.60
N GLY A 25 -5.63 2.03 10.85
CA GLY A 25 -5.78 0.78 11.59
C GLY A 25 -4.89 0.72 12.82
N ALA A 26 -4.65 -0.49 13.31
CA ALA A 26 -3.91 -0.71 14.57
C ALA A 26 -2.39 -0.68 14.38
N ASP A 27 -1.92 -1.08 13.20
CA ASP A 27 -0.51 -1.04 12.75
C ASP A 27 -0.04 0.36 12.35
N LYS A 28 -0.98 1.27 12.07
CA LYS A 28 -0.77 2.65 11.64
C LYS A 28 -0.32 2.79 10.18
N THR A 29 -0.56 1.77 9.37
CA THR A 29 -0.13 1.72 7.97
C THR A 29 -1.34 1.61 7.05
N TYR A 30 -1.43 2.45 6.02
CA TYR A 30 -2.41 2.28 4.95
C TYR A 30 -1.89 1.30 3.91
N ALA A 31 -2.71 0.31 3.56
CA ALA A 31 -2.43 -0.67 2.53
C ALA A 31 -3.06 -0.32 1.18
N THR A 32 -2.72 -1.06 0.12
CA THR A 32 -3.30 -0.88 -1.22
C THR A 32 -4.83 -0.80 -1.17
N GLY A 33 -5.40 0.26 -1.76
CA GLY A 33 -6.84 0.48 -1.84
C GLY A 33 -7.47 1.22 -0.66
N ASP A 34 -6.75 1.35 0.47
CA ASP A 34 -7.19 2.14 1.60
C ASP A 34 -7.37 3.62 1.24
N ALA A 35 -8.28 4.27 1.96
CA ALA A 35 -8.60 5.67 1.75
C ALA A 35 -7.85 6.54 2.75
N ILE A 36 -6.92 7.34 2.24
CA ILE A 36 -6.34 8.46 2.97
C ILE A 36 -7.28 9.66 2.77
N GLU A 37 -7.73 10.26 3.84
CA GLU A 37 -8.64 11.39 3.84
C GLU A 37 -8.03 12.58 4.58
N VAL A 38 -8.06 13.75 3.93
CA VAL A 38 -7.66 15.02 4.53
C VAL A 38 -8.85 15.95 4.57
N ALA A 39 -9.11 16.55 5.74
CA ALA A 39 -10.12 17.57 5.90
C ALA A 39 -9.48 18.95 6.04
N VAL A 40 -9.91 19.89 5.20
CA VAL A 40 -9.53 21.31 5.29
C VAL A 40 -10.66 22.07 5.94
N SER A 41 -10.37 22.82 7.01
CA SER A 41 -11.35 23.57 7.79
C SER A 41 -11.25 25.07 7.51
N PHE A 42 -12.39 25.76 7.55
CA PHE A 42 -12.53 27.18 7.22
C PHE A 42 -13.31 27.94 8.31
N ASP A 43 -13.09 29.25 8.39
CA ASP A 43 -13.83 30.13 9.31
C ASP A 43 -15.24 30.53 8.80
N GLY A 44 -15.59 30.11 7.59
CA GLY A 44 -16.85 30.35 6.91
C GLY A 44 -17.11 29.34 5.79
N PRO A 45 -18.33 29.32 5.20
CA PRO A 45 -18.65 28.39 4.12
C PRO A 45 -17.89 28.72 2.83
N VAL A 46 -17.38 27.68 2.15
CA VAL A 46 -16.64 27.80 0.89
C VAL A 46 -17.27 26.99 -0.23
N TYR A 47 -17.21 27.50 -1.45
CA TYR A 47 -17.80 26.90 -2.65
C TYR A 47 -16.71 26.58 -3.66
N VAL A 48 -16.83 25.43 -4.32
CA VAL A 48 -15.87 24.97 -5.34
C VAL A 48 -16.45 25.27 -6.71
N THR A 49 -15.88 26.24 -7.43
CA THR A 49 -16.46 26.75 -8.69
C THR A 49 -15.97 26.02 -9.95
N HIS A 50 -14.96 25.15 -9.84
CA HIS A 50 -14.39 24.36 -10.96
C HIS A 50 -14.18 22.87 -10.61
N SER A 51 -15.13 22.24 -9.94
CA SER A 51 -15.10 20.78 -9.75
C SER A 51 -15.10 20.05 -11.10
N PRO A 52 -14.21 19.07 -11.36
CA PRO A 52 -13.43 18.30 -10.39
C PRO A 52 -11.94 18.69 -10.27
N SER A 53 -11.50 19.86 -10.75
CA SER A 53 -10.06 20.16 -10.84
C SER A 53 -9.39 20.50 -9.51
N LEU A 54 -10.14 20.68 -8.42
CA LEU A 54 -9.60 20.94 -7.09
C LEU A 54 -8.93 19.67 -6.51
N THR A 55 -7.64 19.77 -6.24
CA THR A 55 -6.81 18.71 -5.66
C THR A 55 -6.13 19.15 -4.37
N PHE A 56 -5.64 18.16 -3.63
CA PHE A 56 -4.78 18.36 -2.47
C PHE A 56 -3.53 17.50 -2.63
N THR A 57 -2.33 18.06 -2.45
CA THR A 57 -1.07 17.34 -2.64
C THR A 57 -0.53 16.86 -1.30
N ILE A 58 -0.28 15.55 -1.19
CA ILE A 58 0.45 14.93 -0.09
C ILE A 58 1.82 14.44 -0.57
N THR A 59 2.74 14.25 0.37
CA THR A 59 4.08 13.75 0.11
C THR A 59 4.25 12.43 0.84
N PHE A 60 4.77 11.44 0.13
CA PHE A 60 5.23 10.17 0.67
C PHE A 60 6.75 10.14 0.67
N THR A 61 7.37 9.65 1.75
CA THR A 61 8.83 9.54 1.83
C THR A 61 9.28 8.14 2.27
N PHE A 62 10.12 7.52 1.47
CA PHE A 62 10.56 6.13 1.67
C PHE A 62 12.07 5.97 1.45
N GLN A 63 12.61 4.83 1.86
CA GLN A 63 14.04 4.50 1.73
C GLN A 63 14.30 3.58 0.54
N VAL A 64 15.27 3.94 -0.29
CA VAL A 64 15.84 3.04 -1.31
C VAL A 64 17.33 2.88 -1.05
N GLY A 65 17.69 1.76 -0.39
CA GLY A 65 19.04 1.55 0.13
C GLY A 65 19.41 2.65 1.13
N PRO A 66 20.56 3.36 0.97
CA PRO A 66 20.96 4.43 1.88
C PRO A 66 20.33 5.81 1.57
N GLN A 67 19.44 5.91 0.57
CA GLN A 67 18.89 7.18 0.11
C GLN A 67 17.42 7.32 0.50
N GLN A 68 17.02 8.52 0.95
CA GLN A 68 15.62 8.88 1.05
C GLN A 68 15.10 9.35 -0.31
N GLN A 69 13.89 8.94 -0.66
CA GLN A 69 13.15 9.43 -1.82
C GLN A 69 11.81 9.99 -1.36
N SER A 70 11.32 11.00 -2.07
CA SER A 70 10.01 11.58 -1.80
C SER A 70 9.21 11.68 -3.10
N GLU A 71 7.94 11.31 -3.01
CA GLU A 71 7.00 11.39 -4.11
C GLU A 71 5.76 12.18 -3.70
N GLN A 72 5.11 12.82 -4.67
CA GLN A 72 3.86 13.54 -4.43
C GLN A 72 2.68 12.75 -4.98
N ARG A 73 1.57 12.78 -4.24
CA ARG A 73 0.28 12.23 -4.68
C ARG A 73 -0.79 13.31 -4.64
N GLU A 74 -1.69 13.28 -5.63
CA GLU A 74 -2.84 14.18 -5.69
C GLU A 74 -4.09 13.50 -5.15
N MET A 75 -4.60 14.01 -4.04
CA MET A 75 -5.93 13.70 -3.52
C MET A 75 -6.99 14.48 -4.31
N ARG A 76 -8.15 13.86 -4.53
CA ARG A 76 -9.28 14.50 -5.21
C ARG A 76 -10.27 15.06 -4.19
N PHE A 77 -10.86 16.21 -4.49
CA PHE A 77 -12.00 16.72 -3.74
C PHE A 77 -13.18 15.74 -3.81
N VAL A 78 -13.75 15.40 -2.64
CA VAL A 78 -14.86 14.46 -2.52
C VAL A 78 -16.16 15.15 -2.17
N ASP A 79 -16.16 15.98 -1.12
CA ASP A 79 -17.39 16.58 -0.59
C ASP A 79 -17.11 17.80 0.32
N GLY A 80 -18.16 18.55 0.65
CA GLY A 80 -18.13 19.64 1.62
C GLY A 80 -18.34 21.04 1.04
N GLY A 81 -18.64 21.14 -0.26
CA GLY A 81 -18.95 22.41 -0.91
C GLY A 81 -20.16 23.10 -0.27
N GLY A 82 -20.06 24.40 -0.06
CA GLY A 82 -21.04 25.21 0.69
C GLY A 82 -20.94 25.06 2.20
N THR A 83 -19.96 24.32 2.72
CA THR A 83 -19.74 24.13 4.17
C THR A 83 -18.39 24.72 4.60
N ARG A 84 -18.10 24.64 5.91
CA ARG A 84 -16.83 25.08 6.50
C ARG A 84 -15.73 24.01 6.46
N ARG A 85 -15.98 22.88 5.78
CA ARG A 85 -15.05 21.75 5.73
C ARG A 85 -15.06 21.14 4.34
N LEU A 86 -13.90 21.00 3.71
CA LEU A 86 -13.75 20.26 2.46
C LEU A 86 -13.01 18.95 2.74
N LEU A 87 -13.51 17.86 2.17
CA LEU A 87 -12.90 16.54 2.28
C LEU A 87 -12.19 16.19 0.97
N PHE A 88 -10.93 15.81 1.10
CA PHE A 88 -10.11 15.27 0.02
C PHE A 88 -9.82 13.80 0.30
N ARG A 89 -9.77 12.99 -0.76
CA ARG A 89 -9.44 11.57 -0.65
C ARG A 89 -8.42 11.16 -1.69
N TYR A 90 -7.48 10.35 -1.25
CA TYR A 90 -6.59 9.57 -2.09
C TYR A 90 -6.82 8.09 -1.78
N ARG A 91 -6.80 7.25 -2.80
CA ARG A 91 -6.76 5.80 -2.62
C ARG A 91 -5.33 5.37 -2.81
N VAL A 92 -4.77 4.70 -1.81
CA VAL A 92 -3.43 4.12 -1.92
C VAL A 92 -3.38 3.22 -3.15
N GLN A 93 -2.39 3.44 -3.99
CA GLN A 93 -2.13 2.66 -5.19
C GLN A 93 -1.05 1.61 -4.88
N GLU A 94 -0.97 0.57 -5.71
CA GLU A 94 0.14 -0.39 -5.68
C GLU A 94 1.48 0.37 -5.73
N ASP A 95 2.47 -0.14 -5.00
CA ASP A 95 3.82 0.41 -4.86
C ASP A 95 3.93 1.75 -4.11
N ASP A 96 2.83 2.31 -3.57
CA ASP A 96 2.92 3.47 -2.68
C ASP A 96 3.64 3.10 -1.37
N GLN A 97 4.65 3.89 -0.97
CA GLN A 97 5.37 3.69 0.29
C GLN A 97 5.64 5.01 1.01
N ASP A 98 5.42 5.02 2.31
CA ASP A 98 5.79 6.11 3.21
C ASP A 98 6.22 5.55 4.57
N THR A 99 7.51 5.63 4.84
CA THR A 99 8.16 5.00 6.00
C THR A 99 8.32 5.92 7.22
N ASN A 100 8.09 7.22 7.05
CA ASN A 100 8.14 8.22 8.12
C ASN A 100 6.77 8.88 8.37
N GLY A 101 5.81 8.67 7.49
CA GLY A 101 4.43 9.10 7.63
C GLY A 101 4.06 10.26 6.72
N ILE A 102 2.78 10.30 6.35
CA ILE A 102 2.24 11.25 5.37
C ILE A 102 2.49 12.69 5.83
N SER A 103 2.97 13.52 4.90
CA SER A 103 3.14 14.96 5.12
C SER A 103 2.56 15.81 4.00
N PHE A 104 2.37 17.11 4.26
CA PHE A 104 1.97 18.08 3.23
C PHE A 104 2.40 19.50 3.56
N GLY A 105 2.72 20.26 2.51
CA GLY A 105 3.14 21.66 2.63
C GLY A 105 1.98 22.66 2.67
N THR A 106 2.30 23.94 2.89
CA THR A 106 1.29 25.01 2.91
C THR A 106 0.62 25.26 1.56
N GLY A 107 1.26 24.86 0.46
CA GLY A 107 0.73 24.96 -0.91
C GLY A 107 -0.01 23.70 -1.39
N ALA A 108 -0.58 22.90 -0.48
CA ALA A 108 -1.17 21.61 -0.83
C ALA A 108 -2.44 21.72 -1.68
N ILE A 109 -3.24 22.78 -1.60
CA ILE A 109 -4.51 22.90 -2.34
C ILE A 109 -4.27 23.48 -3.73
N ASN A 110 -4.59 22.71 -4.77
CA ASN A 110 -4.21 22.99 -6.16
C ASN A 110 -5.37 22.80 -7.16
N GLY A 111 -5.16 23.27 -8.40
CA GLY A 111 -6.00 22.95 -9.57
C GLY A 111 -7.40 23.56 -9.63
N GLY A 112 -7.92 24.16 -8.57
CA GLY A 112 -9.26 24.77 -8.52
C GLY A 112 -9.31 26.13 -7.81
N THR A 113 -10.49 26.77 -7.87
CA THR A 113 -10.79 28.03 -7.16
C THR A 113 -11.81 27.79 -6.07
N LEU A 114 -11.56 28.37 -4.91
CA LEU A 114 -12.48 28.42 -3.78
C LEU A 114 -13.06 29.82 -3.70
N THR A 115 -14.37 29.94 -3.54
CA THR A 115 -15.02 31.23 -3.30
C THR A 115 -15.89 31.20 -2.06
N ASP A 116 -16.15 32.35 -1.45
CA ASP A 116 -17.16 32.49 -0.42
C ASP A 116 -18.58 32.53 -1.01
N GLY A 117 -19.60 32.70 -0.15
CA GLY A 117 -20.99 32.82 -0.58
C GLY A 117 -21.34 34.08 -1.36
N GLN A 118 -20.40 35.03 -1.50
CA GLN A 118 -20.54 36.26 -2.28
C GLN A 118 -19.71 36.24 -3.57
N GLY A 119 -19.01 35.13 -3.86
CA GLY A 119 -18.16 34.97 -5.03
C GLY A 119 -16.78 35.63 -4.90
N VAL A 120 -16.34 35.93 -3.67
CA VAL A 120 -14.98 36.42 -3.39
C VAL A 120 -14.04 35.21 -3.26
N ASP A 121 -12.87 35.29 -3.91
CA ASP A 121 -11.87 34.22 -3.84
C ASP A 121 -11.38 33.99 -2.41
N VAL A 122 -11.33 32.73 -2.01
CA VAL A 122 -10.78 32.25 -0.74
C VAL A 122 -9.34 31.80 -0.99
N PRO A 123 -8.38 32.21 -0.15
CA PRO A 123 -6.99 31.76 -0.26
C PRO A 123 -6.90 30.23 -0.22
N ASN A 124 -6.01 29.66 -1.04
CA ASN A 124 -5.76 28.22 -1.11
C ASN A 124 -4.45 27.78 -0.40
N ALA A 125 -3.80 28.69 0.33
CA ALA A 125 -2.62 28.38 1.12
C ALA A 125 -3.04 28.01 2.55
N LEU A 126 -2.58 26.84 3.02
CA LEU A 126 -2.77 26.44 4.41
C LEU A 126 -1.92 27.35 5.33
N PRO A 127 -2.41 27.67 6.53
CA PRO A 127 -1.65 28.45 7.50
C PRO A 127 -0.42 27.70 8.02
N GLU A 128 -0.50 26.37 8.10
CA GLU A 128 0.55 25.48 8.61
C GLU A 128 0.68 24.24 7.71
N ALA A 129 1.89 23.70 7.64
CA ALA A 129 2.18 22.41 7.01
C ALA A 129 2.00 21.27 8.02
N LEU A 130 1.70 20.07 7.53
CA LEU A 130 1.81 18.85 8.32
C LEU A 130 3.21 18.27 8.10
N SER A 131 3.97 18.12 9.19
CA SER A 131 5.21 17.32 9.18
C SER A 131 4.87 15.84 9.18
N ASP A 132 5.84 14.99 8.85
CA ASP A 132 5.65 13.53 8.79
C ASP A 132 4.98 12.99 10.06
N ASP A 133 3.90 12.20 9.89
CA ASP A 133 3.12 11.63 10.99
C ASP A 133 3.24 10.10 11.01
N GLU A 134 4.07 9.59 11.91
CA GLU A 134 4.31 8.14 12.11
C GLU A 134 3.04 7.35 12.51
N ASN A 135 1.89 8.00 12.76
CA ASN A 135 0.60 7.32 12.94
C ASN A 135 -0.18 7.14 11.64
N HIS A 136 0.38 7.59 10.53
CA HIS A 136 -0.20 7.58 9.19
C HIS A 136 0.88 7.20 8.16
N MET A 137 1.45 6.01 8.28
CA MET A 137 2.40 5.44 7.32
C MET A 137 1.68 4.80 6.14
N VAL A 138 2.39 4.48 5.06
CA VAL A 138 1.84 3.81 3.88
C VAL A 138 2.74 2.66 3.49
N ASP A 139 2.17 1.48 3.28
CA ASP A 139 2.85 0.36 2.67
C ASP A 139 1.91 -0.38 1.74
N ALA A 140 2.16 -0.25 0.45
CA ALA A 140 1.39 -0.87 -0.61
C ALA A 140 2.28 -1.64 -1.59
N VAL A 141 3.52 -1.93 -1.18
CA VAL A 141 4.37 -2.88 -1.90
C VAL A 141 3.90 -4.28 -1.53
N ALA A 142 3.79 -5.13 -2.55
CA ALA A 142 3.39 -6.51 -2.34
C ALA A 142 4.58 -7.36 -1.87
N PRO A 143 4.36 -8.34 -0.98
CA PRO A 143 5.42 -9.25 -0.55
C PRO A 143 6.07 -9.99 -1.73
N GLU A 144 7.40 -9.99 -1.78
CA GLU A 144 8.15 -10.67 -2.82
C GLU A 144 8.67 -12.04 -2.34
N ALA A 145 8.43 -13.07 -3.15
CA ALA A 145 9.00 -14.39 -2.88
C ALA A 145 10.52 -14.38 -3.11
N THR A 146 11.29 -14.60 -2.05
CA THR A 146 12.76 -14.56 -2.09
C THR A 146 13.40 -15.91 -2.42
N ALA A 147 12.72 -17.01 -2.08
CA ALA A 147 13.21 -18.36 -2.36
C ALA A 147 12.06 -19.38 -2.40
N VAL A 148 12.22 -20.39 -3.25
CA VAL A 148 11.41 -21.62 -3.24
C VAL A 148 12.36 -22.80 -3.13
N THR A 149 12.20 -23.62 -2.09
CA THR A 149 13.12 -24.72 -1.81
C THR A 149 12.38 -26.00 -1.47
N ILE A 150 12.93 -27.14 -1.87
CA ILE A 150 12.49 -28.45 -1.38
C ILE A 150 13.19 -28.67 -0.03
N VAL A 151 12.42 -28.90 1.02
CA VAL A 151 12.91 -28.99 2.40
C VAL A 151 12.80 -30.40 2.98
N SER A 152 12.08 -31.30 2.31
CA SER A 152 12.04 -32.72 2.67
C SER A 152 13.33 -33.45 2.28
N ASP A 153 13.61 -34.53 3.00
CA ASP A 153 14.74 -35.44 2.76
C ASP A 153 14.22 -36.72 2.10
N PRO A 154 14.72 -37.13 0.92
CA PRO A 154 14.38 -38.41 0.32
C PRO A 154 14.92 -39.62 1.09
N GLY A 155 15.79 -39.41 2.08
CA GLY A 155 16.44 -40.47 2.85
C GLY A 155 17.76 -40.95 2.24
N ASP A 156 18.34 -41.98 2.85
CA ASP A 156 19.73 -42.42 2.57
C ASP A 156 19.98 -42.90 1.13
N ASP A 157 18.94 -43.39 0.44
CA ASP A 157 19.05 -43.85 -0.96
C ASP A 157 18.80 -42.73 -1.97
N GLY A 158 18.40 -41.54 -1.51
CA GLY A 158 18.12 -40.38 -2.35
C GLY A 158 16.85 -40.51 -3.19
N ILE A 159 15.93 -41.43 -2.86
CA ILE A 159 14.73 -41.70 -3.66
C ILE A 159 13.46 -41.48 -2.83
N TYR A 160 12.59 -40.59 -3.30
CA TYR A 160 11.20 -40.53 -2.84
C TYR A 160 10.40 -41.71 -3.40
N ALA A 161 9.92 -42.59 -2.54
CA ALA A 161 9.03 -43.69 -2.88
C ALA A 161 7.56 -43.24 -2.95
N ALA A 162 6.71 -44.06 -3.56
CA ALA A 162 5.27 -43.79 -3.57
C ALA A 162 4.73 -43.64 -2.15
N ARG A 163 3.94 -42.58 -1.94
CA ARG A 163 3.38 -42.10 -0.66
C ARG A 163 4.33 -41.31 0.22
N ASP A 164 5.58 -41.13 -0.17
CA ASP A 164 6.46 -40.18 0.52
C ASP A 164 6.00 -38.74 0.26
N HIS A 165 6.45 -37.82 1.11
CA HIS A 165 6.10 -36.42 1.03
C HIS A 165 7.29 -35.63 0.48
N ILE A 166 7.02 -34.85 -0.56
CA ILE A 166 7.90 -33.80 -1.03
C ILE A 166 7.36 -32.49 -0.46
N ASP A 167 8.07 -31.94 0.51
CA ASP A 167 7.71 -30.69 1.18
C ASP A 167 8.53 -29.55 0.59
N LEU A 168 7.85 -28.43 0.30
CA LEU A 168 8.45 -27.22 -0.23
C LEU A 168 8.18 -26.06 0.71
N GLU A 169 9.13 -25.12 0.77
CA GLU A 169 8.99 -23.87 1.48
C GLU A 169 9.21 -22.69 0.53
N VAL A 170 8.28 -21.73 0.57
CA VAL A 170 8.43 -20.40 -0.04
C VAL A 170 8.70 -19.40 1.07
N SER A 171 9.80 -18.65 0.93
CA SER A 171 10.13 -17.54 1.81
C SER A 171 9.79 -16.21 1.14
N PHE A 172 9.30 -15.27 1.93
CA PHE A 172 9.01 -13.89 1.52
C PHE A 172 9.96 -12.93 2.23
N ASP A 173 10.10 -11.72 1.69
CA ASP A 173 10.88 -10.64 2.29
C ASP A 173 10.18 -9.97 3.48
N GLU A 174 8.86 -10.10 3.56
CA GLU A 174 8.04 -9.59 4.67
C GLU A 174 6.96 -10.58 5.14
N GLU A 175 6.24 -10.20 6.20
CA GLU A 175 5.10 -10.99 6.68
C GLU A 175 3.99 -11.03 5.63
N ILE A 176 3.15 -12.06 5.69
CA ILE A 176 2.16 -12.29 4.64
C ILE A 176 0.81 -12.68 5.22
N VAL A 177 -0.23 -12.22 4.55
CA VAL A 177 -1.60 -12.71 4.65
C VAL A 177 -1.97 -13.42 3.35
N VAL A 178 -2.44 -14.66 3.50
CA VAL A 178 -2.81 -15.51 2.37
C VAL A 178 -4.32 -15.57 2.24
N SER A 179 -4.81 -15.40 1.02
CA SER A 179 -6.18 -15.75 0.64
C SER A 179 -6.21 -16.68 -0.57
N GLY A 180 -7.30 -17.43 -0.71
CA GLY A 180 -7.43 -18.46 -1.74
C GLY A 180 -6.75 -19.78 -1.35
N ALA A 181 -6.39 -20.57 -2.36
CA ALA A 181 -5.74 -21.86 -2.19
C ALA A 181 -4.47 -21.88 -3.06
N PRO A 182 -3.38 -21.24 -2.59
CA PRO A 182 -2.15 -21.26 -3.35
C PRO A 182 -1.63 -22.69 -3.49
N GLU A 183 -0.97 -22.94 -4.60
CA GLU A 183 -0.41 -24.21 -5.03
C GLU A 183 0.95 -23.97 -5.69
N ILE A 184 1.83 -24.98 -5.65
CA ILE A 184 3.11 -24.96 -6.39
C ILE A 184 3.13 -26.08 -7.42
N LEU A 185 3.48 -25.73 -8.66
CA LEU A 185 3.81 -26.72 -9.68
C LEU A 185 5.24 -27.24 -9.52
N ILE A 186 5.37 -28.54 -9.32
CA ILE A 186 6.66 -29.24 -9.31
C ILE A 186 6.79 -30.13 -10.54
N SER A 187 8.00 -30.28 -11.05
CA SER A 187 8.31 -31.18 -12.15
C SER A 187 8.96 -32.46 -11.62
N ILE A 188 8.37 -33.59 -11.98
CA ILE A 188 8.89 -34.93 -11.69
C ILE A 188 9.03 -35.66 -13.03
N GLY A 189 10.26 -35.74 -13.53
CA GLY A 189 10.57 -36.18 -14.88
C GLY A 189 9.86 -35.31 -15.92
N SER A 190 8.97 -35.92 -16.72
CA SER A 190 8.16 -35.20 -17.73
C SER A 190 6.78 -34.76 -17.23
N LEU A 191 6.49 -34.99 -15.95
CA LEU A 191 5.17 -34.77 -15.38
C LEU A 191 5.15 -33.52 -14.51
N SER A 192 4.11 -32.71 -14.67
CA SER A 192 3.78 -31.64 -13.72
C SER A 192 2.88 -32.19 -12.62
N ARG A 193 3.22 -31.87 -11.38
CA ARG A 193 2.47 -32.21 -10.17
C ARG A 193 2.18 -30.96 -9.36
N ILE A 194 1.10 -31.01 -8.58
CA ILE A 194 0.66 -29.92 -7.73
C ILE A 194 1.02 -30.27 -6.29
N ALA A 195 1.82 -29.42 -5.65
CA ALA A 195 2.00 -29.41 -4.21
C ALA A 195 0.99 -28.43 -3.58
N GLU A 196 0.22 -28.91 -2.61
CA GLU A 196 -0.84 -28.14 -1.96
C GLU A 196 -0.32 -27.45 -0.71
N LEU A 197 -0.79 -26.22 -0.44
CA LEU A 197 -0.48 -25.49 0.80
C LEU A 197 -0.98 -26.28 2.01
N PHE A 198 -0.12 -26.48 3.02
CA PHE A 198 -0.52 -27.12 4.28
C PHE A 198 -0.18 -26.31 5.53
N GLU A 199 0.70 -25.30 5.44
CA GLU A 199 1.04 -24.43 6.57
C GLU A 199 1.33 -23.00 6.11
N VAL A 200 0.81 -22.02 6.87
CA VAL A 200 1.12 -20.59 6.74
C VAL A 200 1.81 -20.13 8.02
N ARG A 201 2.95 -19.47 7.88
CA ARG A 201 3.71 -18.82 8.95
C ARG A 201 4.04 -17.38 8.53
N PRO A 202 4.42 -16.51 9.48
CA PRO A 202 4.97 -15.20 9.12
C PRO A 202 6.10 -15.36 8.10
N ALA A 203 5.97 -14.66 6.97
CA ALA A 203 6.91 -14.66 5.83
C ALA A 203 7.20 -16.03 5.19
N ARG A 204 6.42 -17.08 5.47
CA ARG A 204 6.69 -18.44 4.96
C ARG A 204 5.44 -19.24 4.65
N LEU A 205 5.46 -19.94 3.51
CA LEU A 205 4.43 -20.90 3.11
C LEU A 205 5.04 -22.28 2.92
N SER A 206 4.37 -23.31 3.43
CA SER A 206 4.80 -24.70 3.27
C SER A 206 3.79 -25.49 2.44
N PHE A 207 4.29 -26.15 1.40
CA PHE A 207 3.52 -26.94 0.45
C PHE A 207 3.94 -28.40 0.50
N ARG A 208 3.03 -29.31 0.19
CA ARG A 208 3.28 -30.75 0.18
C ARG A 208 2.72 -31.39 -1.07
N TYR A 209 3.54 -32.22 -1.69
CA TYR A 209 3.09 -33.21 -2.67
C TYR A 209 3.30 -34.62 -2.12
N VAL A 210 2.32 -35.51 -2.36
CA VAL A 210 2.42 -36.92 -2.01
C VAL A 210 2.78 -37.71 -3.27
N VAL A 211 3.93 -38.36 -3.26
CA VAL A 211 4.48 -39.08 -4.42
C VAL A 211 3.52 -40.17 -4.87
N GLN A 212 3.20 -40.17 -6.16
CA GLN A 212 2.29 -41.12 -6.77
C GLN A 212 3.05 -42.29 -7.41
N SER A 213 2.36 -43.41 -7.57
CA SER A 213 2.92 -44.51 -8.37
C SER A 213 3.05 -44.07 -9.84
N GLY A 214 4.23 -44.25 -10.42
CA GLY A 214 4.53 -43.82 -11.79
C GLY A 214 5.23 -42.46 -11.89
N ASP A 215 5.46 -41.79 -10.76
CA ASP A 215 6.38 -40.65 -10.66
C ASP A 215 7.81 -41.18 -10.83
N LEU A 216 8.37 -41.00 -12.02
CA LEU A 216 9.71 -41.45 -12.39
C LEU A 216 10.53 -40.26 -12.83
N ASP A 217 11.64 -40.05 -12.13
CA ASP A 217 12.57 -38.97 -12.37
C ASP A 217 13.99 -39.51 -12.12
N SER A 218 14.92 -39.18 -13.02
CA SER A 218 16.31 -39.63 -12.94
C SER A 218 17.31 -38.48 -12.81
N ASP A 219 16.85 -37.25 -12.98
CA ASP A 219 17.65 -36.02 -12.94
C ASP A 219 17.24 -35.07 -11.81
N GLY A 220 16.18 -35.43 -11.06
CA GLY A 220 15.79 -34.81 -9.81
C GLY A 220 14.58 -33.89 -9.94
N ILE A 221 13.90 -33.68 -8.82
CA ILE A 221 12.69 -32.85 -8.75
C ILE A 221 13.09 -31.39 -8.93
N SER A 222 12.38 -30.67 -9.80
CA SER A 222 12.61 -29.24 -10.02
C SER A 222 11.35 -28.41 -9.80
N VAL A 223 11.57 -27.14 -9.44
CA VAL A 223 10.54 -26.14 -9.21
C VAL A 223 10.90 -24.93 -10.05
N GLN A 224 9.94 -24.37 -10.78
CA GLN A 224 10.19 -23.19 -11.60
C GLN A 224 10.25 -21.94 -10.71
N ALA A 225 11.03 -20.93 -11.13
CA ALA A 225 10.81 -19.57 -10.65
C ALA A 225 9.36 -19.20 -11.00
N ASP A 226 8.62 -18.63 -10.06
CA ASP A 226 7.20 -18.26 -10.20
C ASP A 226 6.21 -19.44 -10.25
N ALA A 227 6.58 -20.60 -9.70
CA ALA A 227 5.69 -21.76 -9.64
C ALA A 227 4.47 -21.61 -8.69
N LEU A 228 4.45 -20.56 -7.87
CA LEU A 228 3.36 -20.26 -6.95
C LEU A 228 2.16 -19.68 -7.70
N GLN A 229 1.00 -20.32 -7.59
CA GLN A 229 -0.22 -19.93 -8.30
C GLN A 229 -1.47 -20.20 -7.47
N GLY A 230 -2.63 -19.68 -7.87
CA GLY A 230 -3.93 -20.05 -7.27
C GLY A 230 -4.31 -19.36 -5.95
N GLY A 231 -3.45 -18.49 -5.43
CA GLY A 231 -3.73 -17.66 -4.25
C GLY A 231 -3.36 -16.20 -4.46
N THR A 232 -3.75 -15.36 -3.50
CA THR A 232 -3.32 -13.97 -3.40
C THR A 232 -2.51 -13.81 -2.13
N ILE A 233 -1.32 -13.25 -2.25
CA ILE A 233 -0.40 -12.91 -1.17
C ILE A 233 -0.39 -11.39 -1.05
N VAL A 234 -0.70 -10.88 0.12
CA VAL A 234 -0.67 -9.46 0.49
C VAL A 234 0.01 -9.35 1.86
N ASP A 235 0.38 -8.14 2.25
CA ASP A 235 0.72 -7.80 3.65
C ASP A 235 -0.46 -8.15 4.60
#